data_AF-A0A9N7CTD3-F1
#
_entry.id   AF-A0A9N7CTD3-F1
#
_cell.length_a   1.000
_cell.length_b   1.000
_cell.length_c   1.000
_cell.angle_alpha   90.00
_cell.angle_beta   90.00
_cell.angle_gamma   90.00
#
_symmetry.space_group_name_H-M   'P 1'
#
loop_
_entity.id
_entity.type
_entity.pdbx_description
1 polymer ?
#
loop_
_entity_poly.entity_id
_entity_poly.type
_entity_poly.pdbx_seq_one_letter_code
_entity_poly.pdbx_strand_id
1 'polypeptide(L)'
;MREWVPKGSKTPKQVYVPEFTPHMLRHTWATWHYCVYRDLLKLKADGDWSDTNIVADYTKLMPDAYREEIVRWWSYGPRVVKNQ
;
A
#
# COMPACT_ATOMS: atom_id res chain seq x y z
N MET A 1 -2.81 -16.25 -12.37
CA MET A 1 -2.76 -17.20 -11.23
C MET A 1 -1.30 -17.57 -11.03
N ARG A 2 -0.72 -17.42 -9.83
CA ARG A 2 0.68 -17.83 -9.59
C ARG A 2 0.67 -19.11 -8.77
N GLU A 3 1.37 -20.12 -9.26
CA GLU A 3 1.62 -21.35 -8.51
C GLU A 3 2.86 -21.15 -7.64
N TRP A 4 2.72 -21.41 -6.35
CA TRP A 4 3.82 -21.37 -5.40
C TRP A 4 3.78 -22.62 -4.53
N VAL A 5 4.94 -23.24 -4.34
CA VAL A 5 5.11 -24.36 -3.40
C VAL A 5 5.65 -23.79 -2.09
N PRO A 6 4.89 -23.81 -0.99
CA PRO A 6 5.36 -23.33 0.30
C PRO A 6 6.61 -24.07 0.77
N LYS A 7 7.56 -23.35 1.39
CA LYS A 7 8.75 -23.97 2.01
C LYS A 7 8.28 -25.04 3.01
N GLY A 8 8.67 -26.30 2.80
CA GLY A 8 8.28 -27.43 3.65
C GLY A 8 6.98 -28.15 3.25
N SER A 9 6.28 -27.67 2.21
CA SER A 9 5.11 -28.35 1.64
C SER A 9 5.49 -29.09 0.35
N LYS A 10 4.88 -30.26 0.12
CA LYS A 10 4.95 -30.97 -1.18
C LYS A 10 3.80 -30.61 -2.10
N THR A 11 2.79 -29.90 -1.60
CA THR A 11 1.60 -29.53 -2.39
C THR A 11 1.70 -28.07 -2.87
N PRO A 12 1.49 -27.82 -4.18
CA PRO A 12 1.39 -26.47 -4.70
C PRO A 12 0.12 -25.79 -4.19
N LYS A 13 0.23 -24.51 -3.85
CA LYS A 13 -0.94 -23.67 -3.55
C LYS A 13 -1.13 -22.67 -4.69
N GLN A 14 -2.38 -22.52 -5.11
CA GLN A 14 -2.78 -21.47 -6.03
C GLN A 14 -3.25 -20.27 -5.21
N VAL A 15 -2.63 -19.12 -5.46
CA VAL A 15 -3.06 -17.85 -4.87
C VAL A 15 -3.39 -16.90 -6.01
N TYR A 16 -4.53 -16.22 -5.88
CA TYR A 16 -4.83 -15.09 -6.74
C TYR A 16 -3.87 -13.95 -6.40
N VAL A 17 -2.95 -13.69 -7.32
CA VAL A 17 -2.06 -12.53 -7.27
C VAL A 17 -2.53 -11.62 -8.40
N PRO A 18 -3.27 -10.54 -8.11
CA PRO A 18 -3.66 -9.59 -9.14
C PRO A 18 -2.41 -8.96 -9.76
N GLU A 19 -2.50 -8.53 -11.01
CA GLU A 19 -1.47 -7.68 -11.59
C GLU A 19 -1.52 -6.32 -10.89
N PHE A 20 -0.45 -5.99 -10.17
CA PHE A 20 -0.30 -4.67 -9.57
C PHE A 20 0.26 -3.71 -10.60
N THR A 21 -0.52 -2.70 -10.95
CA THR A 21 -0.04 -1.62 -11.82
C THR A 21 0.53 -0.47 -10.98
N PRO A 22 1.46 0.35 -11.52
CA PRO A 22 1.93 1.55 -10.84
C PRO A 22 0.78 2.48 -10.40
N HIS A 23 -0.30 2.53 -11.18
CA HIS A 23 -1.50 3.30 -10.84
C HIS A 23 -2.16 2.80 -9.54
N MET A 24 -2.30 1.48 -9.34
CA MET A 24 -2.84 0.91 -8.10
C MET A 24 -1.96 1.23 -6.89
N LEU A 25 -0.63 1.14 -7.06
CA LEU A 25 0.31 1.47 -5.99
C LEU A 25 0.22 2.95 -5.60
N ARG A 26 0.01 3.84 -6.58
CA ARG A 26 -0.21 5.27 -6.35
C ARG A 26 -1.51 5.54 -5.58
N HIS A 27 -2.59 4.80 -5.85
CA HIS A 27 -3.83 4.84 -5.06
C HIS A 27 -3.61 4.39 -3.60
N THR A 28 -2.88 3.28 -3.41
CA THR A 28 -2.54 2.79 -2.07
C THR A 28 -1.77 3.83 -1.27
N TRP A 29 -0.72 4.41 -1.89
CA TRP A 29 0.08 5.45 -1.25
C TRP A 29 -0.74 6.69 -0.90
N ALA A 30 -1.59 7.18 -1.81
CA ALA A 30 -2.44 8.34 -1.57
C ALA A 30 -3.38 8.14 -0.37
N THR A 31 -4.02 6.97 -0.32
CA THR A 31 -4.92 6.56 0.77
C THR A 31 -4.19 6.52 2.12
N TRP A 32 -2.97 5.97 2.16
CA TRP A 32 -2.17 5.90 3.37
C TRP A 32 -1.66 7.26 3.85
N HIS A 33 -1.18 8.08 2.91
CA HIS A 33 -0.75 9.44 3.20
C HIS A 33 -1.88 10.27 3.80
N TYR A 34 -3.06 10.24 3.19
CA TYR A 34 -4.20 10.96 3.75
C TYR A 34 -4.63 10.42 5.12
N CYS A 35 -4.57 9.10 5.35
CA CYS A 35 -4.84 8.50 6.66
C CYS A 35 -3.88 9.02 7.74
N VAL A 36 -2.60 9.20 7.41
CA VAL A 36 -1.56 9.61 8.37
C VAL A 36 -1.57 11.11 8.65
N TYR A 37 -1.75 11.93 7.62
CA TYR A 37 -1.57 13.38 7.70
C TYR A 37 -2.88 14.18 7.68
N ARG A 38 -3.97 13.61 7.13
CA ARG A 38 -5.27 14.27 6.96
C ARG A 38 -5.17 15.64 6.26
N ASP A 39 -4.22 15.78 5.35
CA ASP A 39 -3.91 17.03 4.66
C ASP A 39 -3.83 16.81 3.14
N LEU A 40 -4.84 17.34 2.42
CA LEU A 40 -4.93 17.23 0.96
C LEU A 40 -3.90 18.11 0.22
N LEU A 41 -3.50 19.25 0.78
CA LEU A 41 -2.51 20.12 0.14
C LEU A 41 -1.12 19.52 0.26
N LYS A 42 -0.80 18.94 1.42
CA LYS A 42 0.43 18.15 1.60
C LYS A 42 0.44 16.93 0.69
N LEU A 43 -0.67 16.22 0.58
CA LEU A 43 -0.78 15.08 -0.32
C LEU A 43 -0.54 15.48 -1.78
N LYS A 44 -1.15 16.58 -2.22
CA LYS A 44 -0.93 17.16 -3.56
C LYS A 44 0.56 17.42 -3.81
N ALA A 45 1.22 18.10 -2.88
CA ALA A 45 2.63 18.48 -3.00
C ALA A 45 3.56 17.26 -2.99
N ASP A 46 3.42 16.36 -2.01
CA ASP A 46 4.27 15.17 -1.87
C ASP A 46 4.06 14.17 -3.01
N GLY A 47 2.85 14.14 -3.59
CA GLY A 47 2.49 13.25 -4.69
C GLY A 47 2.73 13.83 -6.07
N ASP A 48 3.17 15.10 -6.17
CA ASP A 48 3.37 15.82 -7.42
C ASP A 48 2.14 15.78 -8.34
N TRP A 49 0.97 16.12 -7.79
CA TRP A 49 -0.26 16.27 -8.57
C TRP A 49 -0.52 17.72 -8.94
N SER A 50 -0.99 17.93 -10.16
CA SER A 50 -1.35 19.26 -10.68
C SER A 50 -2.57 19.86 -9.98
N ASP A 51 -3.55 19.04 -9.58
CA ASP A 51 -4.86 19.47 -9.06
C ASP A 51 -5.31 18.61 -7.85
N THR A 52 -5.94 19.25 -6.86
CA THR A 52 -6.54 18.60 -5.68
C THR A 52 -7.72 17.69 -6.03
N ASN A 53 -8.44 17.93 -7.12
CA ASN A 53 -9.52 17.05 -7.59
C ASN A 53 -8.97 15.67 -7.99
N ILE A 54 -7.83 15.63 -8.67
CA ILE A 54 -7.13 14.38 -9.00
C ILE A 54 -6.70 13.67 -7.72
N VAL A 55 -6.25 14.40 -6.71
CA VAL A 55 -5.89 13.82 -5.40
C VAL A 55 -7.09 13.13 -4.74
N ALA A 56 -8.27 13.75 -4.80
CA ALA A 56 -9.49 13.18 -4.24
C ALA A 56 -9.88 11.87 -4.94
N ASP A 57 -9.72 11.77 -6.26
CA ASP A 57 -9.98 10.53 -7.01
C ASP A 57 -9.05 9.39 -6.59
N TYR A 58 -7.79 9.74 -6.29
CA TYR A 58 -6.77 8.77 -5.87
C TYR A 58 -6.94 8.28 -4.44
N THR A 59 -7.56 9.09 -3.58
CA THR A 59 -7.60 8.87 -2.14
C THR A 59 -8.88 8.16 -1.73
N LYS A 60 -8.77 6.98 -1.12
CA LYS A 60 -9.91 6.31 -0.46
C LYS A 60 -9.89 6.63 1.03
N LEU A 61 -11.07 6.73 1.65
CA LEU A 61 -11.15 6.96 3.09
C LEU A 61 -10.77 5.68 3.83
N MET A 62 -9.74 5.80 4.67
CA MET A 62 -9.26 4.73 5.55
C MET A 62 -9.49 5.14 7.01
N PRO A 63 -9.92 4.21 7.89
CA PRO A 63 -10.07 4.47 9.32
C PRO A 63 -8.75 4.86 10.00
N ASP A 64 -8.80 5.73 11.01
CA ASP A 64 -7.62 6.16 11.76
C ASP A 64 -6.89 5.02 12.49
N ALA A 65 -7.59 3.91 12.77
CA ALA A 65 -7.02 2.73 13.40
C ALA A 65 -5.81 2.14 12.63
N TYR A 66 -5.70 2.40 11.32
CA TYR A 66 -4.59 1.92 10.49
C TYR A 66 -3.37 2.84 10.50
N ARG A 67 -3.49 4.06 11.05
CA ARG A 67 -2.42 5.06 11.01
C ARG A 67 -1.10 4.55 11.59
N GLU A 68 -1.15 3.91 12.75
CA GLU A 68 0.04 3.41 13.43
C GLU A 68 0.73 2.29 12.63
N GLU A 69 -0.05 1.41 12.01
CA GLU A 69 0.47 0.33 11.17
C GLU A 69 1.16 0.88 9.91
N ILE A 70 0.58 1.89 9.27
CA ILE A 70 1.16 2.59 8.12
C ILE A 70 2.49 3.24 8.51
N VAL A 71 2.51 4.01 9.61
CA VAL A 71 3.74 4.67 10.09
C VAL A 71 4.82 3.64 10.40
N ARG A 72 4.46 2.53 11.05
CA ARG A 72 5.39 1.43 11.32
C ARG A 72 5.95 0.85 10.03
N TRP A 73 5.09 0.60 9.03
CA TRP A 73 5.51 0.06 7.74
C TRP A 73 6.49 0.98 7.02
N TRP A 74 6.24 2.29 6.95
CA TRP A 74 7.18 3.23 6.33
C TRP A 74 8.52 3.32 7.06
N SER A 75 8.51 3.13 8.38
CA SER A 75 9.72 3.23 9.20
C SER A 75 10.61 2.00 9.10
N TYR A 76 10.01 0.80 9.03
CA TYR A 76 10.74 -0.46 9.18
C TYR A 76 10.57 -1.43 8.01
N GLY A 77 9.68 -1.14 7.07
CA GLY A 77 9.32 -2.02 5.97
C GLY A 77 8.62 -3.31 6.44
N PRO A 78 8.42 -4.28 5.52
CA PRO A 78 7.94 -5.60 5.88
C PRO A 78 8.89 -6.28 6.86
N ARG A 79 8.33 -7.02 7.83
CA ARG A 79 9.13 -7.92 8.66
C ARG A 79 9.68 -9.05 7.77
N VAL A 80 10.92 -8.92 7.33
CA VAL A 80 11.63 -9.98 6.61
C VAL A 80 12.16 -10.98 7.63
N VAL A 81 11.43 -12.08 7.83
CA VAL A 81 11.97 -13.22 8.60
C VAL A 81 13.02 -13.89 7.72
N LYS A 82 14.30 -13.66 8.02
CA LYS A 82 15.39 -14.38 7.36
C LYS A 82 15.30 -15.84 7.81
N ASN A 83 14.96 -16.73 6.89
CA ASN A 83 15.09 -18.17 7.13
C ASN A 83 16.58 -18.50 7.12
N GLN A 84 17.12 -18.84 8.28
CA GLN A 84 18.45 -19.46 8.42
C GLN A 84 18.47 -20.83 7.73
#